data_AF-A0A2V1BJ06-F1
#
_entry.id   AF-A0A2V1BJ06-F1
#
_cell.length_a   1.000
_cell.length_b   1.000
_cell.length_c   1.000
_cell.angle_alpha   90.00
_cell.angle_beta   90.00
_cell.angle_gamma   90.00
#
_symmetry.space_group_name_H-M   'P 1'
#
loop_
_entity.id
_entity.type
_entity.pdbx_description
1 polymer ?
#
loop_
_entity_poly.entity_id
_entity_poly.type
_entity_poly.pdbx_seq_one_letter_code
_entity_poly.pdbx_strand_id
1 'polypeptide(L)'
;MFSTSSLLLFLAAVSAAVAQTAANCSVKGYDTGKQPAFLTNPNITTTTACKSFCADTTYDKCQSFAVGPSCLLYNVTVTGNVNVVPASPWTFYDAGCKV
;
A
#
# COMPACT_ATOMS: atom_id res chain seq x y z
N MET A 1 4.89 34.45 55.94
CA MET A 1 5.66 34.15 54.72
C MET A 1 6.00 32.67 54.72
N PHE A 2 5.32 31.83 53.93
CA PHE A 2 5.69 30.47 53.47
C PHE A 2 4.62 30.12 52.41
N SER A 3 4.78 30.42 51.11
CA SER A 3 5.66 29.81 50.10
C SER A 3 5.56 28.29 50.07
N THR A 4 4.78 27.75 49.11
CA THR A 4 5.30 26.88 48.04
C THR A 4 4.17 26.47 47.09
N SER A 5 4.12 27.12 45.93
CA SER A 5 3.45 26.62 44.73
C SER A 5 4.12 25.32 44.29
N SER A 6 3.36 24.24 44.08
CA SER A 6 3.87 23.00 43.49
C SER A 6 3.10 22.67 42.22
N LEU A 7 3.65 23.23 41.13
CA LEU A 7 3.95 22.59 39.85
C LEU A 7 2.98 21.53 39.30
N LEU A 8 2.19 21.95 38.32
CA LEU A 8 1.43 21.10 37.40
C LEU A 8 2.40 20.24 36.55
N LEU A 9 2.31 18.92 36.70
CA LEU A 9 2.96 17.94 35.83
C LEU A 9 2.20 17.86 34.50
N PHE A 10 2.75 18.46 33.45
CA PHE A 10 2.31 18.22 32.07
C PHE A 10 2.89 16.90 31.56
N LEU A 11 2.02 15.89 31.36
CA LEU A 11 2.36 14.69 30.60
C LEU A 11 2.54 15.06 29.12
N ALA A 12 3.78 15.05 28.64
CA ALA A 12 4.08 15.15 27.22
C ALA A 12 3.79 13.80 26.54
N ALA A 13 2.69 13.73 25.78
CA ALA A 13 2.41 12.60 24.90
C ALA A 13 3.40 12.63 23.72
N VAL A 14 4.35 11.70 23.72
CA VAL A 14 5.34 11.54 22.64
C VAL A 14 4.67 10.74 21.52
N SER A 15 4.13 11.44 20.52
CA SER A 15 3.60 10.79 19.32
C SER A 15 4.76 10.27 18.47
N ALA A 16 5.01 8.96 18.51
CA ALA A 16 5.92 8.30 17.60
C ALA A 16 5.30 8.30 16.19
N ALA A 17 5.68 9.27 15.37
CA ALA A 17 5.38 9.24 13.94
C ALA A 17 6.22 8.12 13.29
N VAL A 18 5.61 6.97 13.03
CA VAL A 18 6.21 5.93 12.18
C VAL A 18 6.38 6.56 10.80
N ALA A 19 7.62 6.66 10.33
CA ALA A 19 7.92 7.09 8.97
C ALA A 19 7.33 6.06 8.00
N GLN A 20 6.13 6.34 7.49
CA GLN A 20 5.52 5.55 6.44
C GLN A 20 6.32 5.80 5.16
N THR A 21 7.10 4.81 4.73
CA THR A 21 7.73 4.83 3.41
C THR A 21 6.66 5.18 2.38
N ALA A 22 6.93 6.17 1.52
CA ALA A 22 5.97 6.63 0.54
C ALA A 22 5.52 5.44 -0.33
N ALA A 23 4.25 5.07 -0.21
CA ALA A 23 3.67 3.97 -0.97
C ALA A 23 3.52 4.38 -2.45
N ASN A 24 3.78 3.46 -3.37
CA ASN A 24 3.61 3.68 -4.80
C ASN A 24 2.14 3.50 -5.15
N CYS A 25 1.40 4.58 -5.38
CA CYS A 25 -0.06 4.55 -5.41
C CYS A 25 -0.72 4.89 -6.74
N SER A 26 -0.02 4.74 -7.88
CA SER A 26 -0.58 4.79 -9.25
C SER A 26 0.53 4.62 -10.29
N VAL A 27 1.30 3.54 -10.22
CA VAL A 27 2.41 3.31 -11.16
C VAL A 27 1.90 2.61 -12.41
N LYS A 28 1.92 3.28 -13.56
CA LYS A 28 1.54 2.66 -14.83
C LYS A 28 2.71 1.89 -15.43
N GLY A 29 2.50 0.64 -15.79
CA GLY A 29 3.58 -0.21 -16.28
C GLY A 29 3.18 -1.66 -16.48
N TYR A 30 4.17 -2.53 -16.58
CA TYR A 30 3.99 -3.98 -16.57
C TYR A 30 4.88 -4.56 -15.48
N ASP A 31 4.52 -5.70 -14.90
CA ASP A 31 5.45 -6.38 -14.02
C ASP A 31 6.69 -6.83 -14.82
N THR A 32 7.82 -6.96 -14.13
CA THR A 32 9.10 -7.32 -14.78
C THR A 32 9.18 -8.80 -15.17
N GLY A 33 8.18 -9.61 -14.86
CA GLY A 33 8.19 -11.08 -15.00
C GLY A 33 9.07 -11.80 -13.98
N LYS A 34 9.87 -11.09 -13.17
CA LYS A 34 10.76 -11.70 -12.16
C LYS A 34 10.02 -12.14 -10.91
N GLN A 35 9.01 -11.38 -10.50
CA GLN A 35 8.11 -11.69 -9.38
C GLN A 35 6.67 -11.52 -9.90
N PRO A 36 6.16 -12.52 -10.65
CA PRO A 36 4.85 -12.44 -11.29
C PRO A 36 3.73 -12.42 -10.25
N ALA A 37 2.53 -12.03 -10.69
CA ALA A 37 1.34 -12.09 -9.87
C ALA A 37 1.10 -13.53 -9.39
N PHE A 38 0.88 -13.72 -8.10
CA PHE A 38 0.56 -15.05 -7.56
C PHE A 38 -0.93 -15.40 -7.74
N LEU A 39 -1.77 -14.40 -8.04
CA LEU A 39 -3.19 -14.60 -8.28
C LEU A 39 -3.71 -13.56 -9.28
N THR A 40 -4.63 -14.01 -10.13
CA THR A 40 -5.37 -13.18 -11.08
C THR A 40 -6.85 -13.40 -10.89
N ASN A 41 -7.62 -12.32 -10.77
CA ASN A 41 -9.08 -12.35 -10.75
C ASN A 41 -9.66 -11.55 -11.93
N PRO A 42 -10.17 -12.22 -12.98
CA PRO A 42 -10.70 -11.55 -14.17
C PRO A 42 -12.02 -10.80 -13.93
N ASN A 43 -12.68 -11.02 -12.80
CA ASN A 43 -13.98 -10.38 -12.50
C ASN A 43 -13.84 -9.05 -11.75
N ILE A 44 -12.62 -8.65 -11.37
CA ILE A 44 -12.35 -7.42 -10.62
C ILE A 44 -11.57 -6.47 -11.52
N THR A 45 -12.16 -5.34 -11.89
CA THR A 45 -11.55 -4.33 -12.78
C THR A 45 -11.45 -2.94 -12.16
N THR A 46 -11.88 -2.77 -10.91
CA THR A 46 -11.81 -1.48 -10.19
C THR A 46 -10.73 -1.50 -9.12
N THR A 47 -10.10 -0.35 -8.91
CA THR A 47 -8.99 -0.22 -7.94
C THR A 47 -9.44 -0.51 -6.51
N THR A 48 -10.60 0.00 -6.10
CA THR A 48 -11.14 -0.23 -4.76
C THR A 48 -11.43 -1.71 -4.51
N ALA A 49 -12.05 -2.41 -5.48
CA ALA A 49 -12.35 -3.83 -5.31
C ALA A 49 -11.07 -4.69 -5.33
N CYS A 50 -10.08 -4.35 -6.15
CA CYS A 50 -8.80 -5.06 -6.17
C CYS A 50 -7.99 -4.84 -4.89
N LYS A 51 -8.05 -3.63 -4.30
CA LYS A 51 -7.50 -3.37 -2.97
C LYS A 51 -8.19 -4.21 -1.89
N SER A 52 -9.52 -4.24 -1.86
CA SER A 52 -10.25 -5.07 -0.89
C SER A 52 -9.92 -6.55 -1.07
N PHE A 53 -9.73 -7.00 -2.31
CA PHE A 53 -9.28 -8.35 -2.61
C PHE A 53 -7.86 -8.61 -2.08
N CYS A 54 -6.92 -7.70 -2.29
CA CYS A 54 -5.57 -7.80 -1.73
C CYS A 54 -5.58 -7.79 -0.19
N ALA A 55 -6.50 -7.07 0.44
CA ALA A 55 -6.62 -6.96 1.90
C ALA A 55 -7.41 -8.10 2.57
N ASP A 56 -7.98 -9.02 1.80
CA ASP A 56 -8.69 -10.19 2.34
C ASP A 56 -7.70 -11.08 3.12
N THR A 57 -8.13 -11.59 4.27
CA THR A 57 -7.29 -12.42 5.15
C THR A 57 -6.79 -13.71 4.49
N THR A 58 -7.44 -14.15 3.42
CA THR A 58 -7.02 -15.28 2.58
C THR A 58 -5.72 -14.99 1.81
N TYR A 59 -5.42 -13.70 1.57
CA TYR A 59 -4.26 -13.24 0.80
C TYR A 59 -3.34 -12.34 1.64
N ASP A 60 -3.08 -12.74 2.89
CA ASP A 60 -2.20 -12.06 3.85
C ASP A 60 -0.81 -11.69 3.31
N LYS A 61 -0.29 -12.46 2.34
CA LYS A 61 0.98 -12.19 1.66
C LYS A 61 0.90 -11.07 0.62
N CYS A 62 -0.27 -10.50 0.32
CA CYS A 62 -0.41 -9.46 -0.69
C CYS A 62 0.29 -8.18 -0.24
N GLN A 63 1.30 -7.75 -1.00
CA GLN A 63 2.07 -6.53 -0.74
C GLN A 63 1.81 -5.43 -1.77
N SER A 64 1.38 -5.81 -2.97
CA SER A 64 0.91 -4.88 -4.00
C SER A 64 -0.11 -5.54 -4.92
N PHE A 65 -0.82 -4.72 -5.68
CA PHE A 65 -1.80 -5.17 -6.65
C PHE A 65 -1.74 -4.33 -7.92
N ALA A 66 -2.19 -4.90 -9.04
CA ALA A 66 -2.36 -4.18 -10.30
C ALA A 66 -3.79 -4.29 -10.80
N VAL A 67 -4.27 -3.21 -11.41
CA VAL A 67 -5.63 -3.06 -11.93
C VAL A 67 -5.54 -2.70 -13.40
N GLY A 68 -6.32 -3.42 -14.22
CA GLY A 68 -6.46 -3.19 -15.64
C GLY A 68 -7.68 -3.98 -16.14
N PRO A 69 -7.55 -4.81 -17.18
CA PRO A 69 -8.61 -5.76 -17.57
C PRO A 69 -8.98 -6.79 -16.48
N SER A 70 -8.12 -6.98 -15.48
CA SER A 70 -8.38 -7.82 -14.32
C SER A 70 -7.66 -7.26 -13.09
N CYS A 71 -7.74 -7.97 -11.96
CA CYS A 71 -7.01 -7.69 -10.74
C CYS A 71 -5.88 -8.70 -10.57
N LEU A 72 -4.66 -8.22 -10.36
CA LEU A 72 -3.47 -9.04 -10.15
C LEU A 72 -2.94 -8.78 -8.74
N LEU A 73 -2.68 -9.84 -7.96
CA LEU A 73 -2.10 -9.73 -6.63
C LEU A 73 -0.63 -10.19 -6.62
N TYR A 74 0.21 -9.45 -5.92
CA TYR A 74 1.65 -9.69 -5.83
C TYR A 74 2.07 -9.78 -4.37
N ASN A 75 3.05 -10.64 -4.08
CA ASN A 75 3.63 -10.81 -2.76
C ASN A 75 4.91 -9.98 -2.56
N VAL A 76 5.10 -8.98 -3.42
CA VAL A 76 6.18 -8.00 -3.38
C VAL A 76 5.58 -6.61 -3.53
N THR A 77 6.28 -5.58 -3.06
CA THR A 77 5.92 -4.17 -3.32
C THR A 77 6.11 -3.82 -4.80
N VAL A 78 5.53 -2.69 -5.21
CA VAL A 78 5.69 -2.13 -6.57
C VAL A 78 7.16 -1.81 -6.88
N THR A 79 7.90 -1.31 -5.89
CA THR A 79 9.31 -0.94 -6.05
C THR A 79 10.14 -2.13 -6.54
N GLY A 80 10.81 -1.94 -7.68
CA GLY A 80 11.68 -2.94 -8.28
C GLY A 80 10.97 -4.08 -9.05
N ASN A 81 9.63 -4.13 -9.03
CA ASN A 81 8.86 -5.15 -9.76
C ASN A 81 8.12 -4.62 -11.00
N VAL A 82 8.11 -3.30 -11.24
CA VAL A 82 7.37 -2.70 -12.37
C VAL A 82 8.32 -2.03 -13.36
N ASN A 83 8.18 -2.39 -14.64
CA ASN A 83 8.70 -1.62 -15.75
C ASN A 83 7.70 -0.50 -16.09
N VAL A 84 8.08 0.75 -15.81
CA VAL A 84 7.19 1.91 -15.96
C VAL A 84 6.92 2.19 -17.43
N VAL A 85 5.64 2.16 -17.81
CA VAL A 85 5.16 2.44 -19.16
C VAL A 85 3.89 3.28 -19.01
N PRO A 86 3.93 4.62 -19.24
CA PRO A 86 2.78 5.50 -19.03
C PRO A 86 1.53 5.13 -19.82
N ALA A 87 1.70 4.53 -21.00
CA ALA A 87 0.63 4.06 -21.87
C ALA A 87 0.05 2.68 -21.47
N SER A 88 0.57 2.05 -20.41
CA SER A 88 0.09 0.74 -19.98
C SER A 88 -1.40 0.77 -19.60
N PRO A 89 -2.17 -0.28 -19.92
CA PRO A 89 -3.52 -0.45 -19.39
C PRO A 89 -3.52 -0.85 -17.90
N TRP A 90 -2.37 -1.24 -17.36
CA TRP A 90 -2.22 -1.63 -15.97
C TRP A 90 -1.72 -0.49 -15.10
N THR A 91 -2.30 -0.38 -13.91
CA THR A 91 -1.86 0.54 -12.85
C THR A 91 -1.58 -0.26 -11.58
N PHE A 92 -0.39 -0.08 -11.01
CA PHE A 92 0.12 -0.80 -9.85
C PHE A 92 0.05 0.08 -8.60
N TYR A 93 -0.24 -0.57 -7.46
CA TYR A 93 -0.45 0.04 -6.16
C TYR A 93 0.17 -0.83 -5.06
N ASP A 94 0.93 -0.23 -4.15
CA ASP A 94 1.27 -0.91 -2.89
C ASP A 94 0.02 -1.09 -2.02
N ALA A 95 -0.02 -2.15 -1.21
CA ALA A 95 -1.19 -2.47 -0.37
C ALA A 95 -1.58 -1.33 0.60
N GLY A 96 -0.60 -0.52 1.02
CA GLY A 96 -0.79 0.63 1.90
C GLY A 96 -1.47 1.86 1.25
N CYS A 97 -1.74 1.83 -0.06
CA CYS A 97 -2.28 2.97 -0.79
C CYS A 97 -3.73 3.30 -0.42
N LYS A 98 -4.04 4.60 -0.36
CA LYS A 98 -5.42 5.10 -0.34
C LYS A 98 -5.88 5.24 -1.80
N VAL A 99 -6.95 4.55 -2.16
CA VAL A 99 -7.50 4.44 -3.52
C VAL A 99 -9.00 4.56 -3.49
#